data_AF-A0A931T0C0-F1
#
_entry.id   AF-A0A931T0C0-F1
#
_cell.length_a   1.000
_cell.length_b   1.000
_cell.length_c   1.000
_cell.angle_alpha   90.00
_cell.angle_beta   90.00
_cell.angle_gamma   90.00
#
_symmetry.space_group_name_H-M   'P 1'
#
loop_
_entity.id
_entity.type
_entity.pdbx_description
1 polymer ?
#
loop_
_entity_poly.entity_id
_entity_poly.type
_entity_poly.pdbx_seq_one_letter_code
_entity_poly.pdbx_strand_id
1 'polypeptide(L)' 'MTIRGRAHKLGHHIDTDVIIPARYLVTIDPAELAKHCFEDLDPTLRARIAPGDIVVAGENFGQGSSREHAPQRNR' A
#
# COMPACT_ATOMS: atom_id res chain seq x y z
N MET A 1 4.68 -24.28 1.56
CA MET A 1 5.65 -23.16 1.65
C MET A 1 5.42 -22.47 2.98
N THR A 2 6.48 -22.11 3.72
CA THR A 2 6.38 -21.46 5.03
C THR A 2 7.04 -20.08 4.95
N ILE A 3 6.32 -19.02 5.31
CA ILE A 3 6.82 -17.64 5.39
C ILE A 3 6.92 -17.26 6.87
N ARG A 4 8.03 -16.64 7.29
CA ARG A 4 8.26 -16.17 8.67
C ARG A 4 8.83 -14.75 8.64
N GLY A 5 8.28 -13.87 9.46
CA GLY A 5 8.69 -12.47 9.56
C GLY A 5 7.94 -11.73 10.67
N ARG A 6 8.32 -10.47 10.94
CA ARG A 6 7.61 -9.63 11.90
C ARG A 6 6.27 -9.20 11.31
N ALA A 7 5.19 -9.31 12.08
CA ALA A 7 3.88 -8.85 11.67
C ALA A 7 3.69 -7.36 12.00
N HIS A 8 3.27 -6.57 11.01
CA HIS A 8 2.81 -5.19 11.16
C HIS A 8 1.30 -5.16 11.01
N LYS A 9 0.59 -4.90 12.12
CA LYS A 9 -0.87 -4.93 12.15
C LYS A 9 -1.45 -3.59 11.70
N LEU A 10 -2.37 -3.62 10.74
CA LEU A 10 -3.15 -2.48 10.28
C LEU A 10 -4.64 -2.65 10.68
N GLY A 11 -5.39 -1.56 10.57
CA GLY A 11 -6.83 -1.53 10.86
C GLY A 11 -7.70 -2.15 9.76
N HIS A 12 -9.00 -1.87 9.84
CA HIS A 12 -10.01 -2.23 8.85
C HIS A 12 -10.15 -1.13 7.78
N HIS A 13 -10.70 -1.49 6.61
CA HIS A 13 -11.03 -0.56 5.51
C HIS A 13 -9.86 0.29 5.02
N ILE A 14 -8.64 -0.26 5.05
CA ILE A 14 -7.46 0.38 4.47
C ILE A 14 -7.58 0.32 2.94
N ASP A 15 -7.86 1.45 2.32
CA ASP A 15 -8.01 1.53 0.88
C ASP A 15 -6.67 1.72 0.14
N THR A 16 -6.71 1.64 -1.18
CA THR A 16 -5.55 1.77 -2.06
C THR A 16 -4.89 3.14 -2.02
N ASP A 17 -5.61 4.21 -1.67
CA ASP A 17 -5.03 5.55 -1.48
C ASP A 17 -4.27 5.62 -0.15
N VAL A 18 -4.74 4.93 0.88
CA VAL A 18 -4.04 4.78 2.15
C VAL A 18 -2.80 3.88 1.99
N ILE A 19 -2.88 2.85 1.14
CA ILE A 19 -1.72 1.99 0.84
C ILE A 19 -0.66 2.76 0.06
N ILE A 20 -1.04 3.41 -1.05
CA ILE A 20 -0.16 4.22 -1.88
C ILE A 20 -0.91 5.48 -2.33
N PRO A 21 -0.56 6.66 -1.80
CA PRO A 21 -1.25 7.89 -2.15
C PRO A 21 -1.15 8.21 -3.64
N ALA A 22 -2.26 8.62 -4.25
CA ALA A 22 -2.33 8.91 -5.70
C ALA A 22 -1.27 9.91 -6.18
N ARG A 23 -0.79 10.81 -5.30
CA ARG A 23 0.27 11.79 -5.59
C ARG A 23 1.60 11.15 -6.02
N TYR A 24 1.84 9.88 -5.67
CA TYR A 24 3.05 9.13 -6.03
C TYR A 24 2.86 8.25 -7.28
N LEU A 25 1.64 8.15 -7.82
CA LEU A 25 1.34 7.37 -9.03
C LEU A 25 1.78 8.05 -10.34
N VAL A 26 2.70 9.02 -10.25
CA VAL A 26 3.42 9.59 -11.39
C VAL A 26 4.50 8.65 -11.92
N THR A 27 4.84 7.61 -11.16
CA THR A 27 5.81 6.57 -11.51
C THR A 27 5.22 5.17 -11.32
N ILE A 28 5.76 4.20 -12.05
CA ILE A 28 5.46 2.77 -11.89
C ILE A 28 6.63 2.00 -11.26
N ASP A 29 7.73 2.69 -10.91
CA ASP A 29 8.89 2.07 -10.27
C ASP A 29 8.50 1.51 -8.89
N PRO A 30 8.52 0.18 -8.70
CA PRO A 30 8.15 -0.43 -7.43
C PRO A 30 9.04 0.03 -6.28
N ALA A 31 10.33 0.32 -6.53
CA ALA A 31 11.24 0.77 -5.49
C ALA A 31 10.90 2.18 -5.01
N GLU A 32 10.43 3.05 -5.90
CA GLU A 32 9.99 4.40 -5.56
C GLU A 32 8.63 4.38 -4.84
N LEU A 33 7.66 3.65 -5.39
CA LEU A 33 6.34 3.50 -4.76
C LEU A 33 6.45 2.89 -3.35
N ALA A 34 7.34 1.91 -3.17
CA ALA A 34 7.56 1.27 -1.87
C ALA A 34 8.08 2.22 -0.79
N LYS A 35 8.66 3.38 -1.12
CA LYS A 35 9.11 4.38 -0.14
C LYS A 35 7.94 5.11 0.51
N HIS A 36 6.81 5.19 -0.19
CA HIS A 36 5.63 5.98 0.19
C HIS A 36 4.46 5.12 0.68
N CYS A 37 4.64 3.79 0.76
CA CYS A 37 3.59 2.91 1.24
C CYS A 37 3.21 3.24 2.70
N PHE A 38 1.90 3.38 2.94
CA PHE A 38 1.30 3.67 4.24
C PHE A 38 1.72 4.99 4.89
N GLU A 39 2.31 5.92 4.14
CA GLU A 39 2.81 7.19 4.67
C GLU A 39 1.71 8.05 5.33
N ASP A 40 0.53 8.10 4.69
CA ASP A 40 -0.64 8.84 5.20
C ASP A 40 -1.29 8.13 6.41
N LEU A 41 -1.05 6.84 6.61
CA LEU A 41 -1.55 6.06 7.74
C LEU A 41 -0.64 6.18 8.96
N ASP A 42 0.65 5.96 8.75
CA ASP A 42 1.70 6.09 9.77
C ASP A 42 3.05 6.37 9.07
N PRO A 43 3.56 7.61 9.14
CA PRO A 43 4.80 8.00 8.46
C PRO A 43 6.04 7.26 9.00
N THR A 44 5.93 6.64 10.18
CA THR A 44 7.02 5.86 10.78
C THR A 44 6.96 4.38 10.41
N LEU A 45 5.85 3.90 9.84
CA LEU A 45 5.67 2.49 9.53
C LEU A 45 6.67 2.01 8.48
N ARG A 46 6.94 2.80 7.44
CA ARG A 46 7.91 2.44 6.42
C ARG A 46 9.29 2.18 7.03
N ALA A 47 9.76 3.03 7.94
CA ALA A 47 11.07 2.87 8.58
C ALA A 47 11.18 1.59 9.42
N ARG A 48 10.05 1.01 9.85
CA ARG A 48 10.01 -0.22 10.67
C ARG A 48 9.86 -1.50 9.86
N ILE A 49 9.49 -1.43 8.58
CA ILE A 49 9.29 -2.60 7.71
C ILE A 49 10.61 -3.01 7.06
N ALA A 50 10.99 -4.27 7.25
CA ALA A 50 12.14 -4.89 6.60
C ALA A 50 11.72 -5.96 5.58
N PRO A 51 12.59 -6.32 4.61
CA PRO A 51 12.34 -7.47 3.74
C PRO A 51 12.05 -8.73 4.56
N GLY A 52 10.96 -9.42 4.21
CA GLY A 52 10.50 -10.62 4.92
C GLY A 52 9.43 -10.35 5.99
N ASP A 53 9.20 -9.10 6.37
CA ASP A 53 8.09 -8.73 7.25
C ASP A 53 6.73 -8.92 6.56
N ILE A 54 5.69 -9.05 7.38
CA ILE A 54 4.33 -9.39 6.96
C ILE A 54 3.39 -8.27 7.39
N VAL A 55 2.58 -7.75 6.47
CA VAL A 55 1.48 -6.84 6.81
C VAL A 55 0.23 -7.65 7.07
N VAL A 56 -0.42 -7.39 8.20
CA VAL A 56 -1.68 -8.05 8.60
C VAL A 56 -2.73 -6.97 8.78
N ALA A 57 -3.72 -6.94 7.91
CA ALA A 57 -4.80 -5.97 7.99
C ALA A 57 -6.12 -6.61 8.42
N GLY A 58 -7.05 -5.77 8.87
CA GLY A 58 -8.42 -6.17 9.14
C GLY A 58 -9.24 -6.38 7.86
N GLU A 59 -10.55 -6.32 8.02
CA GLU A 59 -11.50 -6.46 6.92
C GLU A 59 -11.27 -5.39 5.84
N ASN A 60 -11.53 -5.78 4.58
CA ASN A 60 -11.62 -4.85 3.45
C ASN A 60 -10.31 -4.06 3.17
N PHE A 61 -9.17 -4.70 3.43
CA PHE A 61 -7.86 -4.21 3.02
C PHE A 61 -7.71 -4.23 1.50
N GLY A 62 -7.19 -3.14 0.93
CA GLY A 62 -7.09 -2.95 -0.52
C GLY A 62 -8.39 -2.51 -1.18
N GLN A 63 -9.36 -2.05 -0.39
CA GLN A 63 -10.57 -1.37 -0.90
C GLN A 63 -10.18 -0.20 -1.80
N GLY A 64 -11.06 0.21 -2.71
CA GLY A 64 -10.87 1.42 -3.52
C GLY A 64 -10.94 1.08 -5.00
N SER A 65 -10.86 2.13 -5.82
CA SER A 65 -11.12 2.05 -7.25
C SER A 65 -10.31 0.96 -7.94
N SER A 66 -10.89 0.25 -8.91
CA SER A 66 -10.19 -0.68 -9.81
C SER A 66 -9.00 0.03 -10.45
N ARG A 67 -7.81 -0.17 -9.87
CA ARG A 67 -6.53 0.34 -10.39
C ARG A 67 -5.91 -0.64 -11.38
N GLU A 68 -6.72 -1.13 -12.30
CA GLU A 68 -6.24 -1.64 -13.57
C GLU A 68 -6.53 -0.56 -14.62
N HIS A 69 -5.57 0.31 -14.95
CA HIS A 69 -5.65 1.24 -16.08
C HIS A 69 -7.09 1.70 -16.46
N ALA A 70 -7.75 2.51 -15.63
CA ALA A 70 -9.07 3.01 -16.01
C ALA A 70 -8.96 3.76 -17.37
N PRO A 71 -9.76 3.41 -18.40
CA PRO A 71 -9.48 3.79 -19.78
C PRO A 71 -9.68 5.28 -20.08
N GLN A 72 -8.81 5.74 -20.98
CA GLN A 72 -8.87 6.90 -21.89
C GLN A 72 -10.21 7.67 -22.00
N ARG A 73 -10.08 9.00 -21.81
CA ARG A 73 -10.58 10.06 -22.72
C ARG A 73 -12.07 10.49 -22.66
N ASN A 74 -12.21 11.83 -22.71
CA ASN A 74 -13.32 12.72 -23.09
C ASN A 74 -14.47 12.99 -22.10
N ARG A 75 -14.40 14.17 -21.48
CA ARG A 75 -15.29 15.27 -21.86
C ARG A 75 -14.48 16.47 -22.30
#